data_AF-A0AAV6A3L3-F1
#
_entry.id   AF-A0AAV6A3L3-F1
#
_cell.length_a   1.000
_cell.length_b   1.000
_cell.length_c   1.000
_cell.angle_alpha   90.00
_cell.angle_beta   90.00
_cell.angle_gamma   90.00
#
_symmetry.space_group_name_H-M   'P 1'
#
loop_
_entity.id
_entity.type
_entity.pdbx_description
1 polymer ?
#
loop_
_entity_poly.entity_id
_entity_poly.type
_entity_poly.pdbx_seq_one_letter_code
_entity_poly.pdbx_strand_id
1 'polypeptide(L)'
;MSAAPPRPPLSRDDFIAWVRREGEARYHDHHRYHALMHEGKLTRIQLQQWVLNRYYYQTRIPIKDAIILSKSEDPAFRRMWIRRIRDHDGDEAGEAGLDLWLRLADGVGLDRQEVESCRSVLPGVRFACDAYVELVRERTLVEAVASSLTEFFAPDLMSKRVLAWEQ
;
A
#
# COMPACT_ATOMS: atom_id res chain seq x y z
N MET A 1 -13.94 32.78 -14.37
CA MET A 1 -12.88 32.04 -15.10
C MET A 1 -13.56 30.88 -15.79
N SER A 2 -13.54 30.83 -17.12
CA SER A 2 -14.18 29.73 -17.88
C SER A 2 -13.35 28.46 -17.70
N ALA A 3 -13.94 27.38 -17.20
CA ALA A 3 -13.28 26.09 -17.09
C ALA A 3 -12.94 25.59 -18.50
N ALA A 4 -11.72 25.07 -18.68
CA ALA A 4 -11.32 24.47 -19.95
C ALA A 4 -12.30 23.33 -20.33
N PRO A 5 -12.62 23.15 -21.62
CA PRO A 5 -13.52 22.08 -22.04
C PRO A 5 -12.97 20.71 -21.62
N PRO A 6 -13.84 19.75 -21.26
CA PRO A 6 -13.40 18.44 -20.84
C PRO A 6 -12.62 17.76 -21.97
N ARG A 7 -11.45 17.20 -21.62
CA ARG A 7 -10.63 16.44 -22.55
C ARG A 7 -11.44 15.23 -23.07
N PRO A 8 -11.39 14.92 -24.38
CA PRO A 8 -12.04 13.72 -24.89
C PRO A 8 -11.51 12.46 -24.16
N PRO A 9 -12.37 11.44 -23.96
CA PRO A 9 -11.94 10.21 -23.30
C PRO A 9 -10.81 9.55 -24.08
N LEU A 10 -9.80 9.07 -23.37
CA LEU A 10 -8.69 8.32 -23.95
C LEU A 10 -9.19 6.97 -24.47
N SER A 11 -8.52 6.42 -25.49
CA SER A 11 -8.65 5.00 -25.82
C SER A 11 -8.22 4.16 -24.62
N ARG A 12 -8.62 2.88 -24.57
CA ARG A 12 -8.21 1.97 -23.50
C ARG A 12 -6.68 1.89 -23.38
N ASP A 13 -6.00 1.77 -24.52
CA ASP A 13 -4.55 1.61 -24.57
C ASP A 13 -3.84 2.91 -24.16
N ASP A 14 -4.33 4.06 -24.62
CA ASP A 14 -3.79 5.36 -24.22
C ASP A 14 -3.99 5.63 -22.73
N PHE A 15 -5.13 5.22 -22.17
CA PHE A 15 -5.40 5.34 -20.74
C PHE A 15 -4.44 4.46 -19.92
N ILE A 16 -4.25 3.20 -20.31
CA ILE A 16 -3.32 2.29 -19.62
C ILE A 16 -1.89 2.82 -19.72
N ALA A 17 -1.46 3.27 -20.90
CA ALA A 17 -0.13 3.84 -21.10
C ALA A 17 0.07 5.10 -20.27
N TRP A 18 -0.95 5.96 -20.17
CA TRP A 18 -0.92 7.13 -19.31
C TRP A 18 -0.80 6.75 -17.83
N VAL A 19 -1.66 5.86 -17.32
CA VAL A 19 -1.61 5.38 -15.93
C VAL A 19 -0.25 4.77 -15.60
N ARG A 20 0.36 4.00 -16.52
CA ARG A 20 1.73 3.48 -16.35
C ARG A 20 2.78 4.56 -16.21
N ARG A 21 2.79 5.56 -17.09
CA ARG A 21 3.75 6.66 -17.01
C ARG A 21 3.60 7.48 -15.73
N GLU A 22 2.35 7.76 -15.32
CA GLU A 22 2.09 8.50 -14.08
C GLU A 22 2.53 7.69 -12.85
N GLY A 23 2.31 6.38 -12.87
CA GLY A 23 2.79 5.44 -11.88
C GLY A 23 4.31 5.45 -11.76
N GLU A 24 5.01 5.13 -12.85
CA GLU A 24 6.47 5.10 -12.91
C GLU A 24 7.08 6.43 -12.44
N ALA A 25 6.61 7.56 -12.95
CA ALA A 25 7.20 8.86 -12.61
C ALA A 25 7.01 9.30 -11.14
N ARG A 26 6.02 8.74 -10.42
CA ARG A 26 5.64 9.19 -9.08
C ARG A 26 5.68 8.11 -8.01
N TYR A 27 6.04 6.88 -8.37
CA TYR A 27 6.09 5.80 -7.40
C TYR A 27 7.19 6.05 -6.37
N HIS A 28 6.98 5.53 -5.17
CA HIS A 28 7.79 5.89 -4.01
C HIS A 28 9.20 5.27 -4.00
N ASP A 29 9.53 4.45 -4.99
CA ASP A 29 10.82 3.77 -5.11
C ASP A 29 11.93 4.74 -5.50
N HIS A 30 11.58 5.77 -6.25
CA HIS A 30 12.44 6.92 -6.53
C HIS A 30 12.72 7.78 -5.31
N HIS A 31 11.99 7.60 -4.19
CA HIS A 31 12.25 8.36 -2.99
C HIS A 31 13.60 7.97 -2.38
N ARG A 32 14.40 8.96 -1.96
CA ARG A 32 15.75 8.76 -1.41
C ARG A 32 15.83 7.67 -0.34
N TYR A 33 14.81 7.58 0.53
CA TYR A 33 14.76 6.54 1.57
C TYR A 33 14.71 5.12 0.98
N HIS A 34 13.93 4.92 -0.08
CA HIS A 34 13.82 3.64 -0.78
C HIS A 34 15.10 3.33 -1.57
N ALA A 35 15.70 4.32 -2.24
CA ALA A 35 16.99 4.16 -2.89
C ALA A 35 18.09 3.67 -1.91
N LEU A 36 18.23 4.34 -0.75
CA LEU A 36 19.18 3.92 0.29
C LEU A 36 18.90 2.51 0.82
N MET A 37 17.63 2.11 0.92
CA MET A 37 17.25 0.76 1.33
C MET A 37 17.68 -0.29 0.30
N HIS A 38 17.44 -0.03 -0.99
CA HIS A 38 17.84 -0.95 -2.07
C HIS A 38 19.36 -1.07 -2.19
N GLU A 39 20.09 -0.01 -1.85
CA GLU A 39 21.55 0.00 -1.86
C GLU A 39 22.18 -0.58 -0.57
N GLY A 40 21.38 -1.06 0.39
CA GLY A 40 21.89 -1.58 1.67
C GLY A 40 22.51 -0.53 2.59
N LYS A 41 22.21 0.77 2.36
CA LYS A 41 22.85 1.90 3.06
C LYS A 41 22.07 2.44 4.25
N LEU A 42 20.89 1.89 4.53
CA LEU A 42 20.16 2.24 5.75
C LEU A 42 20.88 1.68 6.98
N THR A 43 20.93 2.49 8.04
CA THR A 43 21.33 1.96 9.35
C THR A 43 20.25 1.00 9.86
N ARG A 44 20.62 0.12 10.80
CA ARG A 44 19.65 -0.79 11.45
C ARG A 44 18.44 -0.03 12.03
N ILE A 45 18.69 1.10 12.71
CA ILE A 45 17.62 1.92 13.29
C ILE A 45 16.71 2.48 12.19
N GLN A 46 17.26 2.93 11.05
CA GLN A 46 16.44 3.38 9.93
C GLN A 46 15.56 2.26 9.38
N LEU A 47 16.13 1.08 9.13
CA LEU A 47 15.36 -0.07 8.66
C LEU A 47 14.23 -0.45 9.64
N GLN A 48 14.54 -0.51 10.93
CA GLN A 48 13.55 -0.75 12.00
C GLN A 48 12.44 0.30 12.00
N GLN A 49 12.78 1.58 11.87
CA GLN A 49 11.78 2.66 11.78
C GLN A 49 10.89 2.52 10.54
N TRP A 50 11.45 2.10 9.41
CA TRP A 50 10.65 1.83 8.23
C TRP A 50 9.69 0.66 8.46
N VAL A 51 10.14 -0.46 9.04
CA VAL A 51 9.27 -1.62 9.32
C VAL A 51 8.15 -1.23 10.29
N LEU A 52 8.48 -0.58 11.40
CA LEU A 52 7.52 -0.13 12.42
C LEU A 52 6.43 0.77 11.82
N ASN A 53 6.83 1.76 11.03
CA ASN A 53 5.89 2.69 10.43
C ASN A 53 5.10 2.06 9.28
N ARG A 54 5.74 1.19 8.49
CA ARG A 54 5.10 0.58 7.34
C ARG A 54 4.08 -0.47 7.74
N TYR A 55 4.25 -1.13 8.88
CA TYR A 55 3.22 -1.99 9.46
C TYR A 55 1.87 -1.27 9.58
N TYR A 56 1.85 -0.01 10.03
CA TYR A 56 0.59 0.75 10.12
C TYR A 56 -0.09 0.90 8.76
N TYR A 57 0.65 1.19 7.70
CA TYR A 57 0.07 1.22 6.35
C TYR A 57 -0.58 -0.12 5.99
N GLN A 58 0.06 -1.23 6.33
CA GLN A 58 -0.46 -2.58 6.06
C GLN A 58 -1.76 -2.87 6.82
N THR A 59 -1.89 -2.43 8.07
CA THR A 59 -3.14 -2.61 8.83
C THR A 59 -4.31 -1.80 8.25
N ARG A 60 -4.03 -0.73 7.51
CA ARG A 60 -5.07 0.07 6.84
C ARG A 60 -5.60 -0.56 5.55
N ILE A 61 -4.83 -1.43 4.89
CA ILE A 61 -5.23 -2.05 3.62
C ILE A 61 -6.53 -2.84 3.72
N PRO A 62 -6.69 -3.83 4.64
CA PRO A 62 -7.94 -4.58 4.76
C PRO A 62 -9.13 -3.68 5.14
N ILE A 63 -8.91 -2.64 5.97
CA ILE A 63 -9.94 -1.65 6.32
C ILE A 63 -10.42 -0.88 5.09
N LYS A 64 -9.46 -0.36 4.31
CA LYS A 64 -9.74 0.37 3.07
C LYS A 64 -10.43 -0.53 2.03
N ASP A 65 -10.02 -1.79 1.92
CA ASP A 65 -10.64 -2.74 0.99
C ASP A 65 -12.04 -3.18 1.43
N ALA A 66 -12.32 -3.26 2.74
CA ALA A 66 -13.67 -3.51 3.24
C ALA A 66 -14.63 -2.35 2.92
N ILE A 67 -14.15 -1.10 2.95
CA ILE A 67 -14.92 0.07 2.52
C ILE A 67 -15.20 0.04 1.02
N ILE A 68 -14.24 -0.40 0.19
CA ILE A 68 -14.49 -0.59 -1.25
C ILE A 68 -15.53 -1.69 -1.48
N LEU A 69 -15.41 -2.80 -0.76
CA LEU A 69 -16.33 -3.93 -0.84
C LEU A 69 -17.77 -3.50 -0.54
N SER A 70 -17.97 -2.67 0.48
CA SER A 70 -19.31 -2.22 0.91
C SER A 70 -20.00 -1.28 -0.07
N LYS A 71 -19.27 -0.66 -0.99
CA LYS A 71 -19.82 0.25 -2.02
C LYS A 71 -20.40 -0.46 -3.24
N SER A 72 -20.21 -1.77 -3.38
CA SER A 72 -20.63 -2.51 -4.56
C SER A 72 -21.78 -3.46 -4.26
N GLU A 73 -22.89 -3.30 -4.97
CA GLU A 73 -24.01 -4.25 -4.93
C GLU A 73 -23.76 -5.50 -5.78
N ASP A 74 -22.76 -5.51 -6.66
CA ASP A 74 -22.40 -6.66 -7.50
C ASP A 74 -21.71 -7.78 -6.69
N PRO A 75 -22.32 -8.96 -6.57
CA PRO A 75 -21.71 -10.10 -5.89
C PRO A 75 -20.43 -10.61 -6.55
N ALA A 76 -20.28 -10.47 -7.88
CA ALA A 76 -19.07 -10.91 -8.58
C ALA A 76 -17.87 -10.03 -8.21
N PHE A 77 -18.06 -8.71 -8.22
CA PHE A 77 -17.07 -7.77 -7.68
C PHE A 77 -16.71 -8.09 -6.23
N ARG A 78 -17.70 -8.30 -5.35
CA ARG A 78 -17.43 -8.58 -3.92
C ARG A 78 -16.62 -9.86 -3.72
N ARG A 79 -16.95 -10.96 -4.42
CA ARG A 79 -16.16 -12.20 -4.37
C ARG A 79 -14.73 -12.02 -4.88
N MET A 80 -14.53 -11.17 -5.87
CA MET A 80 -13.20 -10.86 -6.38
C MET A 80 -12.40 -10.05 -5.37
N TRP A 81 -12.99 -9.01 -4.79
CA TRP A 81 -12.30 -8.03 -3.94
C TRP A 81 -12.02 -8.55 -2.52
N ILE A 82 -12.90 -9.39 -1.95
CA ILE A 82 -12.73 -9.95 -0.59
C ILE A 82 -11.41 -10.72 -0.42
N ARG A 83 -10.86 -11.28 -1.52
CA ARG A 83 -9.57 -11.97 -1.50
C ARG A 83 -8.44 -11.09 -0.97
N ARG A 84 -8.46 -9.78 -1.30
CA ARG A 84 -7.44 -8.82 -0.85
C ARG A 84 -7.40 -8.67 0.67
N ILE A 85 -8.55 -8.76 1.33
CA ILE A 85 -8.67 -8.73 2.78
C ILE A 85 -8.09 -10.02 3.36
N ARG A 86 -8.47 -11.17 2.81
CA ARG A 86 -7.94 -12.48 3.25
C ARG A 86 -6.42 -12.59 3.07
N ASP A 87 -5.87 -12.05 1.99
CA ASP A 87 -4.42 -12.03 1.76
C ASP A 87 -3.67 -11.22 2.84
N HIS A 88 -4.33 -10.27 3.51
CA HIS A 88 -3.76 -9.48 4.62
C HIS A 88 -4.05 -10.10 5.99
N ASP A 89 -5.30 -10.48 6.24
CA ASP A 89 -5.78 -10.85 7.58
C ASP A 89 -5.74 -12.36 7.85
N GLY A 90 -5.71 -13.18 6.80
CA GLY A 90 -5.89 -14.64 6.90
C GLY A 90 -7.34 -15.03 7.14
N ASP A 91 -7.59 -16.34 7.21
CA ASP A 91 -8.86 -16.87 7.72
C ASP A 91 -8.74 -17.18 9.24
N GLU A 92 -7.52 -17.40 9.75
CA GLU A 92 -7.22 -17.56 11.18
C GLU A 92 -6.08 -16.63 11.65
N ALA A 93 -5.96 -16.44 12.97
CA ALA A 93 -4.92 -15.60 13.55
C ALA A 93 -3.51 -16.20 13.36
N GLY A 94 -2.52 -15.34 13.08
CA GLY A 94 -1.15 -15.77 12.83
C GLY A 94 -0.89 -16.22 11.39
N GLU A 95 -1.83 -15.96 10.50
CA GLU A 95 -1.73 -16.23 9.07
C GLU A 95 -1.60 -14.94 8.26
N ALA A 96 -1.16 -15.10 7.00
CA ALA A 96 -1.22 -14.06 5.97
C ALA A 96 -0.35 -12.81 6.19
N GLY A 97 -0.64 -11.76 5.40
CA GLY A 97 0.23 -10.62 5.19
C GLY A 97 0.61 -9.86 6.47
N LEU A 98 -0.33 -9.62 7.38
CA LEU A 98 -0.04 -8.89 8.62
C LEU A 98 0.90 -9.69 9.54
N ASP A 99 0.72 -11.00 9.66
CA ASP A 99 1.63 -11.84 10.44
C ASP A 99 3.03 -11.89 9.81
N LEU A 100 3.13 -11.97 8.48
CA LEU A 100 4.41 -11.89 7.77
C LEU A 100 5.15 -10.58 8.05
N TRP A 101 4.43 -9.46 8.17
CA TRP A 101 5.03 -8.19 8.57
C TRP A 101 5.50 -8.17 10.02
N LEU A 102 4.80 -8.85 10.92
CA LEU A 102 5.23 -8.98 12.31
C LEU A 102 6.47 -9.89 12.43
N ARG A 103 6.54 -10.97 11.65
CA ARG A 103 7.78 -11.78 11.53
C ARG A 103 8.95 -10.97 10.98
N LEU A 104 8.69 -10.07 10.04
CA LEU A 104 9.71 -9.12 9.57
C LEU A 104 10.16 -8.18 10.70
N ALA A 105 9.24 -7.68 11.52
CA ALA A 105 9.58 -6.88 12.69
C ALA A 105 10.47 -7.65 13.68
N ASP A 106 10.12 -8.91 13.97
CA ASP A 106 10.94 -9.83 14.77
C ASP A 106 12.34 -9.99 14.15
N GLY A 107 12.41 -10.21 12.83
CA GLY A 107 13.66 -10.40 12.09
C GLY A 107 14.61 -9.20 12.13
N VAL A 108 14.08 -7.97 12.20
CA VAL A 108 14.90 -6.76 12.39
C VAL A 108 15.18 -6.44 13.86
N GLY A 109 14.64 -7.24 14.79
CA GLY A 109 14.83 -7.12 16.24
C GLY A 109 13.99 -6.02 16.89
N LEU A 110 12.77 -5.80 16.41
CA LEU A 110 11.76 -4.99 17.09
C LEU A 110 10.96 -5.82 18.09
N ASP A 111 10.43 -5.19 19.13
CA ASP A 111 9.41 -5.80 19.97
C ASP A 111 8.09 -5.89 19.20
N ARG A 112 7.59 -7.11 19.02
CA ARG A 112 6.33 -7.39 18.35
C ARG A 112 5.16 -6.62 18.95
N GLN A 113 5.05 -6.56 20.28
CA GLN A 113 3.94 -5.87 20.95
C GLN A 113 3.98 -4.36 20.74
N GLU A 114 5.17 -3.77 20.64
CA GLU A 114 5.34 -2.35 20.28
C GLU A 114 4.81 -2.08 18.87
N VAL A 115 5.21 -2.91 17.90
CA VAL A 115 4.77 -2.77 16.50
C VAL A 115 3.27 -2.99 16.37
N GLU A 116 2.73 -4.05 16.96
CA GLU A 116 1.30 -4.36 16.96
C GLU A 116 0.46 -3.21 17.53
N SER A 117 0.92 -2.59 18.63
CA SER A 117 0.19 -1.50 19.27
C SER A 117 0.09 -0.22 18.41
N CYS A 118 0.94 -0.09 17.39
CA CYS A 118 1.03 1.07 16.51
C CYS A 118 1.26 2.41 17.25
N ARG A 119 1.57 2.42 18.56
CA ARG A 119 1.66 3.66 19.36
C ARG A 119 2.82 4.56 18.97
N SER A 120 3.92 3.97 18.49
CA SER A 120 5.12 4.69 18.04
C SER A 120 5.12 5.09 16.56
N VAL A 121 4.01 4.88 15.85
CA VAL A 121 3.87 5.30 14.45
C VAL A 121 3.95 6.83 14.37
N LEU A 122 4.78 7.33 13.46
CA LEU A 122 4.98 8.76 13.27
C LEU A 122 3.66 9.45 12.89
N PRO A 123 3.36 10.64 13.45
CA PRO A 123 2.11 11.35 13.17
C PRO A 123 1.85 11.59 11.67
N GLY A 124 2.89 11.92 10.91
CA GLY A 124 2.78 12.12 9.46
C GLY A 124 2.46 10.83 8.69
N VAL A 125 3.00 9.69 9.15
CA VAL A 125 2.68 8.37 8.58
C VAL A 125 1.23 8.02 8.89
N ARG A 126 0.81 8.19 10.14
CA ARG A 126 -0.57 7.95 10.56
C ARG A 126 -1.55 8.80 9.74
N PHE A 127 -1.30 10.09 9.65
CA PHE A 127 -2.12 11.03 8.87
C PHE A 127 -2.23 10.59 7.40
N ALA A 128 -1.11 10.26 6.75
CA ALA A 128 -1.12 9.83 5.34
C ALA A 128 -1.89 8.51 5.13
N CYS A 129 -1.72 7.54 6.03
CA CYS A 129 -2.40 6.25 5.94
C CYS A 129 -3.90 6.37 6.22
N ASP A 130 -4.28 7.18 7.22
CA ASP A 130 -5.69 7.42 7.55
C ASP A 130 -6.40 8.21 6.45
N ALA A 131 -5.70 9.17 5.82
CA ALA A 131 -6.22 9.89 4.65
C ALA A 131 -6.53 8.96 3.47
N TYR A 132 -5.83 7.83 3.31
CA TYR A 132 -6.16 6.85 2.29
C TYR A 132 -7.48 6.12 2.60
N VAL A 133 -7.68 5.74 3.87
CA VAL A 133 -8.96 5.16 4.31
C VAL A 133 -10.10 6.17 4.14
N GLU A 134 -9.85 7.43 4.45
CA GLU A 134 -10.84 8.50 4.28
C GLU A 134 -11.15 8.78 2.81
N LEU A 135 -10.12 8.79 1.94
CA LEU A 135 -10.31 8.91 0.50
C LEU A 135 -11.27 7.83 -0.02
N VAL A 136 -11.06 6.57 0.34
CA VAL A 136 -11.96 5.52 -0.12
C VAL A 136 -13.33 5.61 0.54
N ARG A 137 -13.45 6.14 1.76
CA ARG A 137 -14.76 6.35 2.41
C ARG A 137 -15.61 7.35 1.63
N GLU A 138 -15.02 8.49 1.28
CA GLU A 138 -15.74 9.64 0.73
C GLU A 138 -15.93 9.58 -0.79
N ARG A 139 -15.01 8.93 -1.52
CA ARG A 139 -15.04 8.92 -2.98
C ARG A 139 -15.93 7.85 -3.58
N THR A 140 -16.21 7.98 -4.87
CA THR A 140 -16.99 7.00 -5.63
C THR A 140 -16.28 5.64 -5.67
N LEU A 141 -17.02 4.56 -5.97
CA LEU A 141 -16.43 3.23 -6.14
C LEU A 141 -15.30 3.25 -7.19
N VAL A 142 -15.47 3.99 -8.28
CA VAL A 142 -14.48 4.09 -9.36
C VAL A 142 -13.19 4.74 -8.86
N GLU A 143 -13.28 5.88 -8.17
CA GLU A 143 -12.11 6.56 -7.60
C GLU A 143 -11.42 5.71 -6.52
N ALA A 144 -12.20 5.05 -5.67
CA ALA A 144 -11.68 4.18 -4.62
C ALA A 144 -10.95 2.96 -5.21
N VAL A 145 -11.48 2.33 -6.26
CA VAL A 145 -10.79 1.25 -6.99
C VAL A 145 -9.55 1.79 -7.72
N ALA A 146 -9.65 2.93 -8.40
CA ALA A 146 -8.54 3.53 -9.13
C ALA A 146 -7.34 3.86 -8.22
N SER A 147 -7.60 4.21 -6.95
CA SER A 147 -6.55 4.49 -5.97
C SER A 147 -5.65 3.28 -5.64
N SER A 148 -6.09 2.04 -5.92
CA SER A 148 -5.27 0.83 -5.73
C SER A 148 -4.37 0.51 -6.92
N LEU A 149 -4.43 1.28 -8.02
CA LEU A 149 -3.66 1.00 -9.24
C LEU A 149 -2.15 1.19 -9.07
N THR A 150 -1.69 1.68 -7.93
CA THR A 150 -0.26 1.67 -7.56
C THR A 150 0.33 0.26 -7.53
N GLU A 151 -0.49 -0.77 -7.32
CA GLU A 151 -0.10 -2.18 -7.40
C GLU A 151 0.28 -2.63 -8.82
N PHE A 152 -0.21 -1.92 -9.85
CA PHE A 152 0.14 -2.21 -11.24
C PHE A 152 1.63 -1.93 -11.56
N PHE A 153 2.34 -1.26 -10.64
CA PHE A 153 3.75 -0.87 -10.75
C PHE A 153 4.64 -1.52 -9.68
N ALA A 154 4.05 -2.14 -8.65
CA ALA A 154 4.76 -2.73 -7.51
C ALA A 154 5.58 -4.03 -7.78
N PRO A 155 5.35 -4.86 -8.83
CA PRO A 155 6.00 -6.17 -8.95
C PRO A 155 7.54 -6.12 -9.02
N ASP A 156 8.11 -5.18 -9.79
CA ASP A 156 9.56 -5.09 -9.98
C ASP A 156 10.32 -4.74 -8.69
N LEU A 157 9.61 -4.17 -7.71
CA LEU A 157 10.18 -3.68 -6.46
C LEU A 157 10.34 -4.73 -5.39
N MET A 158 9.45 -5.72 -5.32
CA MET A 158 9.60 -6.81 -4.35
C MET A 158 10.84 -7.64 -4.68
N SER A 159 11.03 -7.99 -5.95
CA SER A 159 12.22 -8.73 -6.42
C SER A 159 13.52 -7.97 -6.10
N LYS A 160 13.56 -6.65 -6.30
CA LYS A 160 14.73 -5.82 -5.95
C LYS A 160 14.98 -5.73 -4.45
N ARG A 161 13.94 -5.76 -3.60
CA ARG A 161 14.08 -5.71 -2.13
C ARG A 161 14.65 -7.00 -1.57
N VAL A 162 14.13 -8.14 -2.00
CA VAL A 162 14.59 -9.45 -1.53
C VAL A 162 16.09 -9.61 -1.79
N LEU A 163 16.54 -9.30 -3.00
CA LEU A 163 17.97 -9.37 -3.36
C LEU A 163 18.86 -8.45 -2.52
N ALA A 164 18.36 -7.27 -2.13
CA ALA A 164 19.11 -6.32 -1.31
C ALA A 164 19.23 -6.75 0.17
N TRP A 165 18.34 -7.62 0.65
CA TRP A 165 18.31 -8.08 2.05
C TRP A 165 19.05 -9.41 2.26
N GLU A 166 19.45 -10.10 1.19
CA GLU A 166 20.25 -11.31 1.24
C GLU A 166 21.77 -11.03 1.36
N GLN A 167 22.20 -9.78 1.20
CA GLN A 167 23.60 -9.34 1.27
C GLN A 167 23.92 -8.74 2.64
#